data_AF-A0A9E6A306-F1
#
_entry.id   AF-A0A9E6A306-F1
#
_cell.length_a   1.000
_cell.length_b   1.000
_cell.length_c   1.000
_cell.angle_alpha   90.00
_cell.angle_beta   90.00
_cell.angle_gamma   90.00
#
_symmetry.space_group_name_H-M   'P 1'
#
loop_
_entity.id
_entity.type
_entity.pdbx_description
1 polymer ?
#
loop_
_entity_poly.entity_id
_entity_poly.type
_entity_poly.pdbx_seq_one_letter_code
_entity_poly.pdbx_strand_id
1 'polypeptide(L)' 'MHDDKTKGFSTRAIHHGYDPMSADGALTPPLHLTSTFAFETAEQGGARFAGEAPGHIYTRISNPTTELLEQR' A
#
# COMPACT_ATOMS: atom_id res chain seq x y z
N MET A 1 -11.02 15.71 0.82
CA MET A 1 -9.66 15.16 0.97
C MET A 1 -8.80 16.25 1.57
N HIS A 2 -8.40 16.10 2.84
CA HIS A 2 -7.57 17.11 3.52
C HIS A 2 -6.13 16.94 3.04
N ASP A 3 -5.48 18.04 2.63
CA ASP A 3 -4.06 18.02 2.29
C ASP A 3 -3.25 17.68 3.55
N ASP A 4 -2.76 16.45 3.61
CA ASP A 4 -2.03 15.96 4.78
C ASP A 4 -0.71 16.70 5.00
N LYS A 5 -0.16 17.36 3.96
CA LYS A 5 1.11 18.11 4.05
C LYS A 5 1.02 19.31 4.99
N THR A 6 -0.17 19.83 5.26
CA THR A 6 -0.38 20.96 6.17
C THR A 6 -0.55 20.54 7.63
N LYS A 7 -0.57 19.24 7.94
CA LYS A 7 -0.73 18.73 9.32
C LYS A 7 0.58 18.73 10.10
N GLY A 8 0.46 18.83 11.42
CA GLY A 8 1.59 18.74 12.35
C GLY A 8 2.33 17.40 12.27
N PHE A 9 3.60 17.39 12.68
CA PHE A 9 4.47 16.21 12.62
C PHE A 9 3.84 14.99 13.30
N SER A 10 3.36 15.13 14.55
CA SER A 10 2.76 14.02 15.31
C SER A 10 1.54 13.43 14.62
N THR A 11 0.69 14.26 14.02
CA THR A 11 -0.48 13.78 13.29
C THR A 11 -0.07 12.98 12.05
N ARG A 12 0.93 13.44 11.30
CA ARG A 12 1.44 12.71 10.13
C ARG A 12 2.14 11.41 10.51
N ALA A 13 2.96 11.44 11.56
CA ALA A 13 3.66 10.25 12.07
C ALA A 13 2.70 9.13 12.54
N ILE A 14 1.46 9.47 12.89
CA ILE A 14 0.44 8.49 13.30
C ILE A 14 -0.47 8.09 12.12
N HIS A 15 -0.90 9.04 11.28
CA HIS A 15 -2.01 8.83 10.35
C HIS A 15 -1.66 8.90 8.87
N HIS A 16 -0.51 9.44 8.49
CA HIS A 16 -0.19 9.66 7.08
C HIS A 16 -0.18 8.35 6.30
N GLY A 17 -0.79 8.39 5.11
CA GLY A 17 -0.87 7.28 4.17
C GLY A 17 -1.97 6.24 4.45
N TYR A 18 -2.72 6.33 5.56
CA TYR A 18 -3.69 5.31 5.93
C TYR A 18 -5.10 5.86 6.20
N ASP A 19 -6.10 5.26 5.55
CA ASP A 19 -7.53 5.46 5.83
C ASP A 19 -8.12 4.12 6.30
N PRO A 20 -8.63 4.01 7.55
CA PRO A 20 -9.29 2.80 8.03
C PRO A 20 -10.42 2.31 7.12
N MET A 21 -11.11 3.19 6.41
CA MET A 21 -12.22 2.82 5.53
C MET A 21 -11.76 2.07 4.27
N SER A 22 -10.47 2.11 3.92
CA SER A 22 -9.91 1.28 2.84
C SER A 22 -9.59 -0.15 3.29
N ALA A 23 -9.77 -0.48 4.57
CA ALA A 23 -9.43 -1.77 5.17
C ALA A 23 -10.49 -2.21 6.19
N ASP A 24 -11.75 -2.27 5.77
CA ASP A 24 -12.89 -2.77 6.57
C ASP A 24 -13.09 -2.07 7.93
N GLY A 25 -12.65 -0.81 8.04
CA GLY A 25 -12.71 -0.04 9.28
C GLY A 25 -11.62 -0.39 10.30
N ALA A 26 -10.60 -1.16 9.90
CA ALA A 26 -9.48 -1.51 10.77
C ALA A 26 -8.68 -0.25 11.15
N LEU A 27 -8.65 0.09 12.44
CA LEU A 27 -7.91 1.27 12.92
C LEU A 27 -6.39 1.11 12.72
N THR A 28 -5.88 -0.11 12.88
CA THR A 28 -4.48 -0.45 12.61
C THR A 28 -4.40 -1.11 11.22
N PRO A 29 -3.44 -0.72 10.36
CA PRO A 29 -3.25 -1.34 9.05
C PRO A 29 -3.05 -2.86 9.15
N PRO A 30 -3.72 -3.68 8.31
CA PRO A 30 -3.46 -5.10 8.23
C PRO A 30 -2.02 -5.43 7.84
N LEU A 31 -1.50 -6.54 8.36
CA LEU A 31 -0.16 -7.03 8.03
C LEU A 31 -0.21 -7.97 6.81
N HIS A 32 0.45 -7.57 5.73
CA HIS A 32 0.58 -8.38 4.52
C HIS A 32 1.79 -9.33 4.63
N LEU A 33 1.70 -10.32 5.52
CA LEU A 33 2.73 -11.35 5.75
C LEU A 33 2.72 -12.43 4.67
N THR A 34 3.07 -12.03 3.45
CA THR A 34 3.16 -12.91 2.27
C THR A 34 4.48 -12.72 1.55
N SER A 35 4.91 -13.72 0.78
CA SER A 35 6.04 -13.61 -0.14
C SER A 35 5.62 -13.10 -1.53
N THR A 36 4.43 -13.47 -2.02
CA THR A 36 3.98 -13.25 -3.41
C THR A 36 2.53 -12.78 -3.47
N PHE A 37 2.15 -12.16 -4.59
CA PHE A 37 0.79 -11.70 -4.87
C PHE A 37 0.23 -12.40 -6.11
N ALA A 38 -1.05 -12.77 -6.08
CA ALA A 38 -1.73 -13.38 -7.21
C ALA A 38 -2.14 -12.33 -8.25
N PHE A 39 -2.33 -12.79 -9.49
CA PHE A 39 -2.90 -12.00 -10.58
C PHE A 39 -4.26 -12.58 -10.96
N GLU A 40 -5.19 -11.71 -11.34
CA GLU A 40 -6.51 -12.13 -11.82
C GLU A 40 -6.41 -12.80 -13.19
N THR A 41 -5.51 -12.31 -14.05
CA THR A 41 -5.21 -12.90 -15.36
C THR A 41 -3.72 -12.88 -15.65
N ALA A 42 -3.28 -13.68 -16.63
CA ALA A 42 -1.89 -13.71 -17.06
C ALA A 42 -1.45 -12.36 -17.65
N GLU A 43 -2.34 -11.70 -18.38
CA GLU A 43 -2.11 -10.38 -19.00
C GLU A 43 -1.88 -9.30 -17.93
N GLN A 44 -2.65 -9.33 -16.84
CA GLN A 44 -2.43 -8.42 -15.71
C GLN A 44 -1.03 -8.61 -15.10
N GLY A 45 -0.59 -9.86 -14.93
CA GLY A 45 0.76 -10.17 -14.47
C GLY A 45 1.81 -9.59 -15.42
N GLY A 46 1.67 -9.84 -16.73
CA GLY A 46 2.56 -9.30 -17.77
C GLY A 46 2.68 -7.77 -17.73
N ALA A 47 1.54 -7.07 -17.65
CA ALA A 47 1.51 -5.61 -17.57
C ALA A 47 2.20 -5.07 -16.31
N ARG A 48 2.05 -5.72 -15.15
CA ARG A 48 2.76 -5.33 -13.92
C ARG A 48 4.27 -5.51 -14.06
N PHE A 49 4.73 -6.63 -14.63
CA PHE A 49 6.15 -6.85 -14.88
C PHE A 49 6.75 -5.86 -15.89
N ALA A 50 5.96 -5.39 -16.85
CA ALA A 50 6.35 -4.35 -17.81
C ALA A 50 6.30 -2.92 -17.23
N GLY A 51 5.77 -2.74 -16.01
CA GLY A 51 5.57 -1.42 -15.40
C GLY A 51 4.39 -0.63 -15.99
N GLU A 52 3.51 -1.30 -16.73
CA GLU A 52 2.35 -0.71 -17.41
C GLU A 52 1.09 -0.69 -16.52
N ALA A 53 1.07 -1.52 -15.47
CA ALA A 53 -0.01 -1.57 -14.49
C ALA A 53 0.54 -1.51 -13.05
N PRO A 54 -0.16 -0.83 -12.12
CA PRO A 54 0.23 -0.80 -10.72
C PRO A 54 -0.09 -2.11 -10.01
N GLY A 55 0.53 -2.30 -8.86
CA GLY A 55 0.25 -3.39 -7.92
C GLY A 55 1.50 -4.19 -7.57
N HIS A 56 1.34 -5.05 -6.57
CA HIS A 56 2.44 -5.87 -6.06
C HIS A 56 2.59 -7.16 -6.87
N ILE A 57 3.84 -7.64 -6.92
CA ILE A 57 4.25 -8.87 -7.61
C ILE A 57 4.84 -9.82 -6.56
N TYR A 58 5.89 -9.36 -5.88
CA TYR A 58 6.66 -10.14 -4.93
C TYR A 58 7.24 -9.22 -3.83
N THR A 59 7.15 -9.65 -2.57
CA THR A 59 7.48 -8.83 -1.38
C THR A 59 8.91 -8.31 -1.35
N ARG A 60 9.87 -9.03 -1.95
CA ARG A 60 11.26 -8.55 -2.07
C ARG A 60 11.37 -7.25 -2.89
N ILE A 61 10.39 -6.95 -3.74
CA ILE A 61 10.34 -5.74 -4.57
C ILE A 61 9.43 -4.69 -3.91
N SER A 62 8.20 -5.06 -3.55
CA SER A 62 7.27 -4.17 -2.82
C SER A 62 6.22 -4.98 -2.05
N ASN A 63 5.72 -4.40 -0.95
CA ASN A 63 4.70 -4.99 -0.09
C ASN A 63 3.80 -3.88 0.49
N PRO A 64 2.46 -4.03 0.56
CA PRO A 64 1.56 -2.96 1.02
C PRO A 64 1.89 -2.44 2.42
N THR A 65 2.32 -3.31 3.34
CA THR A 65 2.67 -2.89 4.71
C THR A 65 3.95 -2.04 4.71
N THR A 66 4.94 -2.40 3.90
CA THR A 66 6.19 -1.64 3.78
C THR A 66 5.99 -0.35 2.99
N GLU A 67 5.15 -0.37 1.94
CA GLU A 67 4.81 0.83 1.17
C GLU A 67 4.16 1.90 2.05
N LEU A 68 3.25 1.51 2.93
CA LEU A 68 2.66 2.44 3.89
C LEU A 68 3.70 3.05 4.85
N LEU A 69 4.73 2.29 5.21
CA LEU A 69 5.86 2.80 5.98
C LEU A 69 6.70 3.79 5.15
N GLU A 70 6.98 3.48 3.88
CA GLU A 70 7.77 4.33 2.97
C GLU A 70 7.08 5.67 2.67
N GLN A 71 5.74 5.67 2.60
CA GLN A 71 4.95 6.88 2.39
C GLN A 71 4.91 7.81 3.60
N ARG A 72 5.23 7.33 4.81
CA ARG A 72 5.06 8.05 6.07
C ARG A 72 6.32 8.79 6.51
#